data_AF-Q1IKX6-F1
#
_entry.id   AF-Q1IKX6-F1
#
_cell.length_a   1.000
_cell.length_b   1.000
_cell.length_c   1.000
_cell.angle_alpha   90.00
_cell.angle_beta   90.00
_cell.angle_gamma   90.00
#
_symmetry.space_group_name_H-M   'P 1'
#
loop_
_entity.id
_entity.type
_entity.pdbx_description
1 polymer ?
#
loop_
_entity_poly.entity_id
_entity_poly.type
_entity_poly.pdbx_seq_one_letter_code
_entity_poly.pdbx_strand_id
1 'polypeptide(L)' 'MAKCSQFISVDDLFAASDFKVETPEDFKAIPDDQWDDFIRKNTSYESWNAMLTDAASEWTAKKLGLSGEEE' A
#
# COMPACT_ATOMS: atom_id res chain seq x y z
N MET A 1 -12.49 9.65 -6.08
CA MET A 1 -12.79 8.89 -4.84
C MET A 1 -12.14 7.52 -5.01
N ALA A 2 -11.05 7.24 -4.29
CA ALA A 2 -10.34 5.97 -4.42
C ALA A 2 -11.22 4.84 -3.89
N LYS A 3 -11.51 3.85 -4.72
CA LYS A 3 -12.63 2.93 -4.57
C LYS A 3 -12.28 1.64 -3.80
N CYS A 4 -11.06 1.51 -3.29
CA CYS A 4 -10.55 0.24 -2.73
C CYS A 4 -9.86 0.34 -1.36
N SER A 5 -9.61 1.55 -0.83
CA SER A 5 -9.05 1.75 0.51
C SER A 5 -9.38 3.15 1.02
N GLN A 6 -9.55 3.31 2.33
CA GLN A 6 -9.80 4.61 2.97
C GLN A 6 -8.56 5.53 2.92
N PHE A 7 -7.41 4.94 2.61
CA PHE A 7 -6.10 5.55 2.62
C PHE A 7 -5.70 6.00 1.21
N ILE A 8 -5.41 7.29 1.04
CA ILE A 8 -4.97 7.90 -0.22
C ILE A 8 -3.50 7.57 -0.53
N SER A 9 -2.74 7.20 0.50
CA SER A 9 -1.31 6.93 0.44
C SER A 9 -0.91 5.83 1.40
N VAL A 10 0.18 5.15 1.07
CA VAL A 10 0.85 4.19 1.95
C VAL A 10 1.26 4.81 3.29
N ASP A 11 1.58 6.10 3.29
CA ASP A 11 1.91 6.90 4.47
C ASP A 11 0.74 6.98 5.47
N ASP A 12 -0.48 7.19 4.95
CA ASP A 12 -1.71 7.23 5.76
C ASP A 12 -2.03 5.85 6.34
N LEU A 13 -1.70 4.79 5.60
CA LEU A 13 -1.82 3.41 6.07
C LEU A 13 -0.81 3.09 7.19
N PHE A 14 0.43 3.58 7.10
CA PHE A 14 1.40 3.47 8.20
C PHE A 14 0.95 4.27 9.41
N ALA A 15 0.43 5.49 9.21
CA ALA A 15 -0.10 6.33 10.29
C ALA A 15 -1.34 5.73 10.98
N ALA A 16 -2.16 4.97 10.25
CA ALA A 16 -3.29 4.23 10.79
C ALA A 16 -2.91 2.91 11.44
N SER A 17 -1.72 2.38 11.13
CA SER A 17 -1.22 1.20 11.79
C SER A 17 -0.79 1.53 13.21
N ASP A 18 -1.00 0.59 14.14
CA ASP A 18 -0.50 0.70 15.51
C ASP A 18 1.05 0.63 15.55
N PHE A 19 1.67 0.33 14.41
CA PHE A 19 3.11 0.23 14.26
C PHE A 19 3.72 1.57 13.84
N LYS A 20 4.76 1.99 14.56
CA LYS A 20 5.49 3.21 14.25
C LYS A 20 6.53 2.96 13.16
N VAL A 21 6.12 2.96 11.90
CA VAL A 21 7.02 2.79 10.75
C VAL A 21 7.59 4.14 10.33
N GLU A 22 8.63 4.60 11.02
CA GLU A 22 9.37 5.81 10.66
C GLU A 22 10.60 5.50 9.78
N THR A 23 11.16 4.30 9.92
CA THR A 23 12.32 3.86 9.16
C THR A 23 12.10 2.48 8.52
N PRO A 24 12.86 2.14 7.46
CA PRO A 24 12.83 0.80 6.88
C PRO A 24 13.30 -0.29 7.87
N GLU A 25 14.04 0.06 8.92
CA GLU A 25 14.43 -0.86 9.99
C GLU A 25 13.25 -1.16 10.91
N ASP A 26 12.45 -0.15 11.27
CA ASP A 26 11.19 -0.34 12.02
C ASP A 26 10.24 -1.25 11.26
N PHE A 27 10.11 -1.04 9.95
CA PHE A 27 9.31 -1.91 9.11
C PHE A 27 9.78 -3.37 9.15
N LYS A 28 11.10 -3.60 9.06
CA LYS A 28 11.69 -4.94 9.14
C LYS A 28 11.54 -5.59 10.52
N ALA A 29 11.40 -4.79 11.58
CA ALA A 29 11.15 -5.30 12.92
C ALA A 29 9.71 -5.78 13.10
N ILE A 30 8.77 -5.32 12.26
CA ILE A 30 7.39 -5.78 12.29
C ILE A 30 7.32 -7.21 11.75
N PRO A 31 6.67 -8.12 12.49
CA PRO A 31 6.42 -9.46 11.97
C PRO A 31 5.51 -9.40 10.74
N ASP A 32 5.99 -9.95 9.62
CA ASP A 32 5.26 -9.99 8.35
C ASP A 32 3.83 -10.53 8.54
N ASP A 33 3.63 -11.55 9.37
CA ASP A 33 2.32 -12.15 9.63
C ASP A 33 1.30 -11.16 10.26
N GLN A 34 1.75 -10.33 11.22
CA GLN A 34 0.91 -9.30 11.83
C GLN A 34 0.64 -8.15 10.87
N TRP A 35 1.65 -7.80 10.07
CA TRP A 35 1.52 -6.77 9.05
C TRP A 35 0.52 -7.21 7.96
N ASP A 36 0.62 -8.44 7.49
CA ASP A 36 -0.27 -9.00 6.48
C ASP A 36 -1.72 -9.09 6.99
N ASP A 37 -1.92 -9.49 8.25
CA ASP A 37 -3.23 -9.47 8.90
C ASP A 37 -3.82 -8.04 9.01
N PHE A 38 -2.99 -7.05 9.34
CA PHE A 38 -3.41 -5.64 9.33
C PHE A 38 -3.83 -5.18 7.93
N ILE A 39 -3.07 -5.54 6.89
CA ILE A 39 -3.40 -5.22 5.50
C ILE A 39 -4.72 -5.87 5.08
N ARG A 40 -4.95 -7.14 5.41
CA ARG A 40 -6.23 -7.83 5.12
C ARG A 40 -7.43 -7.19 5.80
N LYS A 41 -7.23 -6.64 7.00
CA LYS A 41 -8.31 -6.01 7.78
C LYS A 41 -8.62 -4.59 7.34
N ASN A 42 -7.61 -3.85 6.89
CA ASN A 42 -7.73 -2.42 6.55
C ASN A 42 -7.84 -2.15 5.04
N THR A 43 -7.49 -3.13 4.21
CA THR A 43 -7.50 -3.02 2.75
C THR A 43 -8.20 -4.22 2.12
N SER A 44 -8.50 -4.13 0.83
CA SER A 44 -9.06 -5.26 0.07
C SER A 44 -8.00 -6.28 -0.38
N TYR A 45 -6.74 -6.12 0.02
CA TYR A 45 -5.63 -6.95 -0.40
C TYR A 45 -5.34 -8.08 0.59
N GLU A 46 -4.94 -9.24 0.06
CA GLU A 46 -4.61 -10.41 0.86
C GLU A 46 -3.28 -10.29 1.58
N SER A 47 -2.37 -9.46 1.06
CA SER A 47 -1.03 -9.27 1.60
C SER A 47 -0.47 -7.91 1.24
N TRP A 48 0.49 -7.45 2.04
CA TRP A 48 1.26 -6.24 1.75
C TRP A 48 1.93 -6.29 0.37
N ASN A 49 2.49 -7.44 0.02
CA ASN A 49 3.18 -7.63 -1.26
C ASN A 49 2.22 -7.52 -2.47
N ALA A 50 0.98 -7.99 -2.33
CA ALA A 50 -0.04 -7.87 -3.36
C ALA A 50 -0.40 -6.38 -3.58
N MET A 51 -0.58 -5.64 -2.48
CA MET A 51 -0.83 -4.20 -2.53
C MET A 51 0.34 -3.43 -3.17
N LEU A 52 1.59 -3.74 -2.79
CA LEU A 52 2.77 -3.12 -3.36
C LEU A 52 2.90 -3.38 -4.86
N THR A 53 2.61 -4.61 -5.30
CA THR A 53 2.68 -4.99 -6.72
C THR A 53 1.68 -4.20 -7.53
N ASP A 54 0.44 -4.07 -7.05
CA ASP A 54 -0.61 -3.32 -7.72
C ASP A 54 -0.29 -1.82 -7.77
N ALA A 55 0.12 -1.23 -6.64
CA ALA A 55 0.54 0.16 -6.56
C ALA A 55 1.76 0.47 -7.44
N ALA A 56 2.75 -0.43 -7.49
CA ALA A 56 3.91 -0.31 -8.36
C ALA A 56 3.51 -0.41 -9.84
N SER A 57 2.56 -1.29 -10.18
CA SER A 57 2.01 -1.41 -11.53
C SER A 57 1.31 -0.12 -11.96
N GLU A 58 0.41 0.42 -11.13
CA GLU A 58 -0.27 1.69 -11.41
C GLU A 58 0.72 2.87 -11.52
N TRP A 59 1.66 2.97 -10.59
CA TRP A 59 2.68 4.02 -10.60
C TRP A 59 3.59 3.91 -11.83
N THR A 60 3.98 2.70 -12.21
CA THR A 60 4.82 2.46 -13.38
C THR A 60 4.05 2.76 -14.66
N ALA A 61 2.79 2.36 -14.77
CA ALA A 61 1.93 2.71 -15.90
C ALA A 61 1.76 4.22 -16.05
N LYS A 62 1.54 4.93 -14.94
CA LYS A 62 1.46 6.39 -14.89
C LYS A 62 2.79 7.05 -15.27
N LYS A 63 3.92 6.49 -14.82
CA LYS A 63 5.25 7.07 -15.07
C LYS A 63 5.77 6.82 -16.48
N LEU A 64 5.39 5.69 -17.09
CA LEU A 64 5.71 5.37 -18.48
C LEU A 64 4.79 6.08 -19.49
N GLY A 65 3.81 6.87 -19.03
CA GLY A 65 2.85 7.54 -19.91
C GLY A 65 1.91 6.57 -20.63
N LEU A 66 1.77 5.34 -20.12
CA LEU A 66 0.82 4.35 -20.64
C LEU A 66 -0.62 4.63 -20.17
N SER A 67 -0.79 5.62 -19.29
CA SER A 67 -2.07 6.31 -19.14
C SER A 67 -2.32 7.14 -20.40
N GLY A 68 -2.76 6.46 -21.45
CA GLY A 68 -3.51 7.12 -22.53
C GLY A 68 -4.71 7.80 -21.89
N GLU A 69 -4.56 9.10 -21.67
CA GLU A 69 -5.68 10.02 -21.59
C GLU A 69 -6.26 10.05 -23.00
N GLU A 70 -7.19 9.12 -23.28
CA GLU A 70 -8.20 9.36 -24.30
C GLU A 70 -9.18 10.37 -23.68
N GLU A 71 -8.98 11.64 -24.05
CA GLU A 71 -9.97 12.72 -23.91
C GLU A 71 -10.94 12.75 -25.10
#